data_AF-A0A3A8FFA0-F1
#
_entry.id   AF-A0A3A8FFA0-F1
#
_cell.length_a   1.000
_cell.length_b   1.000
_cell.length_c   1.000
_cell.angle_alpha   90.00
_cell.angle_beta   90.00
_cell.angle_gamma   90.00
#
_symmetry.space_group_name_H-M   'P 1'
#
loop_
_entity.id
_entity.type
_entity.pdbx_description
1 polymer ?
#
loop_
_entity_poly.entity_id
_entity_poly.type
_entity_poly.pdbx_seq_one_letter_code
_entity_poly.pdbx_strand_id
1 'polypeptide(L)'
;MNQNDFENALHHLLSHSLKTSTFDEVKPVVELFLYGDYLPTAVENLNTMEKKRLLFLLEKFRRYSCSSVTRRQQLKTFAESINIAQSNQSLLASDLVDPLAKKLGLNEDLNHLKSQLLTLQTRHYHFQ
;
A
#
# COMPACT_ATOMS: atom_id res chain seq x y z
N MET A 1 3.64 -12.50 -12.35
CA MET A 1 3.31 -11.10 -12.68
C MET A 1 4.59 -10.37 -13.04
N ASN A 2 4.65 -9.63 -14.15
CA ASN A 2 5.82 -8.81 -14.52
C ASN A 2 5.70 -7.37 -13.97
N GLN A 3 6.70 -6.52 -14.18
CA GLN A 3 6.68 -5.11 -13.73
C GLN A 3 5.49 -4.33 -14.31
N ASN A 4 5.15 -4.52 -15.58
CA ASN A 4 4.06 -3.78 -16.23
C ASN A 4 2.70 -4.15 -15.65
N ASP A 5 2.46 -5.44 -15.41
CA ASP A 5 1.25 -5.93 -14.75
C ASP A 5 1.11 -5.35 -13.34
N PHE A 6 2.23 -5.25 -12.60
CA PHE A 6 2.28 -4.63 -11.29
C PHE A 6 1.91 -3.15 -11.33
N GLU A 7 2.51 -2.38 -12.24
CA GLU A 7 2.20 -0.95 -12.38
C GLU A 7 0.73 -0.75 -12.72
N ASN A 8 0.16 -1.56 -13.61
CA ASN A 8 -1.25 -1.47 -13.98
C ASN A 8 -2.17 -1.78 -12.79
N ALA A 9 -1.89 -2.87 -12.05
CA ALA A 9 -2.66 -3.22 -10.86
C ALA A 9 -2.56 -2.15 -9.78
N LEU A 10 -1.36 -1.61 -9.56
CA LEU A 10 -1.12 -0.54 -8.60
C LEU A 10 -1.85 0.73 -9.01
N HIS A 11 -1.71 1.18 -10.26
CA HIS A 11 -2.37 2.37 -10.77
C HIS A 11 -3.89 2.26 -10.65
N HIS A 12 -4.47 1.11 -11.03
CA HIS A 12 -5.89 0.83 -10.87
C HIS A 12 -6.31 1.00 -9.39
N LEU A 13 -5.61 0.33 -8.47
CA LEU A 13 -5.91 0.40 -7.04
C LEU A 13 -5.80 1.83 -6.46
N LEU A 14 -4.80 2.59 -6.91
CA LEU A 14 -4.57 3.95 -6.40
C LEU A 14 -5.56 4.97 -6.96
N SER A 15 -6.15 4.72 -8.13
CA SER A 15 -7.05 5.65 -8.82
C SER A 15 -8.41 5.84 -8.11
N HIS A 16 -8.81 4.90 -7.26
CA HIS A 16 -10.10 4.94 -6.55
C HIS A 16 -9.97 4.78 -5.04
N SER A 17 -11.10 4.86 -4.34
CA SER A 17 -11.12 4.78 -2.88
C SER A 17 -10.67 3.40 -2.39
N LEU A 18 -9.77 3.38 -1.40
CA LEU A 18 -9.33 2.14 -0.75
C LEU A 18 -10.48 1.47 0.01
N LYS A 19 -11.43 2.27 0.51
CA LYS A 19 -12.61 1.80 1.27
C LYS A 19 -13.56 0.96 0.44
N THR A 20 -13.57 1.14 -0.88
CA THR A 20 -14.42 0.41 -1.82
C THR A 20 -13.64 -0.62 -2.62
N SER A 21 -12.31 -0.68 -2.49
CA SER A 21 -11.49 -1.69 -3.16
C SER A 21 -11.88 -3.09 -2.71
N THR A 22 -11.85 -4.01 -3.67
CA THR A 22 -12.05 -5.43 -3.44
C THR A 22 -10.75 -6.12 -3.08
N PHE A 23 -10.85 -7.33 -2.51
CA PHE A 23 -9.66 -8.12 -2.22
C PHE A 23 -8.87 -8.48 -3.49
N ASP A 24 -9.55 -8.78 -4.60
CA ASP A 24 -8.90 -9.17 -5.86
C ASP A 24 -8.10 -8.02 -6.49
N GLU A 25 -8.51 -6.77 -6.28
CA GLU A 25 -7.75 -5.59 -6.71
C GLU A 25 -6.52 -5.36 -5.82
N VAL A 26 -6.65 -5.59 -4.52
CA VAL A 26 -5.59 -5.31 -3.54
C VAL A 26 -4.54 -6.41 -3.51
N LYS A 27 -4.96 -7.66 -3.59
CA LYS A 27 -4.12 -8.87 -3.49
C LYS A 27 -2.86 -8.83 -4.36
N PRO A 28 -2.93 -8.63 -5.70
CA PRO A 28 -1.74 -8.69 -6.55
C PRO A 28 -0.70 -7.62 -6.19
N VAL A 29 -1.14 -6.44 -5.76
CA VAL A 29 -0.25 -5.36 -5.30
C VAL A 29 0.44 -5.74 -3.99
N VAL A 30 -0.34 -6.23 -3.02
CA VAL A 30 0.18 -6.63 -1.70
C VAL A 30 1.16 -7.78 -1.79
N GLU A 31 0.87 -8.79 -2.61
CA GLU A 31 1.75 -9.93 -2.81
C GLU A 31 3.11 -9.52 -3.36
N LEU A 32 3.15 -8.57 -4.29
CA LEU A 32 4.43 -8.04 -4.75
C LEU A 32 5.13 -7.17 -3.72
N PHE A 33 4.41 -6.40 -2.90
CA PHE A 33 5.05 -5.72 -1.78
C PHE A 33 5.69 -6.71 -0.79
N LEU A 34 4.99 -7.80 -0.46
CA LEU A 34 5.45 -8.76 0.53
C LEU A 34 6.55 -9.71 0.01
N TYR A 35 6.40 -10.20 -1.21
CA TYR A 35 7.15 -11.34 -1.74
C TYR A 35 7.83 -11.10 -3.10
N GLY A 36 7.51 -10.00 -3.78
CA GLY A 36 8.12 -9.66 -5.05
C GLY A 36 9.37 -8.79 -4.90
N ASP A 37 10.06 -8.58 -6.02
CA ASP A 37 11.25 -7.72 -6.09
C ASP A 37 10.96 -6.33 -6.71
N TYR A 38 9.75 -6.12 -7.21
CA TYR A 38 9.37 -4.90 -7.90
C TYR A 38 9.10 -3.74 -6.95
N LEU A 39 9.45 -2.53 -7.37
CA LEU A 39 9.05 -1.27 -6.75
C LEU A 39 8.31 -0.43 -7.80
N PRO A 40 7.37 0.44 -7.37
CA PRO A 40 6.71 1.34 -8.31
C PRO A 40 7.71 2.27 -8.98
N THR A 41 7.60 2.43 -10.29
CA THR A 41 8.50 3.25 -11.13
C THR A 41 7.84 4.54 -11.58
N ALA A 42 6.50 4.58 -11.65
CA ALA A 42 5.73 5.73 -12.14
C ALA A 42 5.24 6.68 -11.03
N VAL A 43 5.94 6.77 -9.89
CA VAL A 43 5.50 7.58 -8.74
C VAL A 43 5.36 9.07 -9.07
N GLU A 44 6.19 9.59 -9.96
CA GLU A 44 6.16 11.00 -10.36
C GLU A 44 4.83 11.40 -11.01
N ASN A 45 4.19 10.46 -11.72
CA ASN A 45 2.92 10.65 -12.41
C ASN A 45 1.71 10.63 -11.46
N LEU A 46 1.90 10.20 -10.21
CA LEU A 46 0.83 10.12 -9.22
C LEU A 46 0.47 11.49 -8.67
N ASN A 47 -0.84 11.76 -8.56
CA ASN A 47 -1.35 12.92 -7.88
C ASN A 47 -1.15 12.80 -6.34
N THR A 48 -1.40 13.88 -5.60
CA THR A 48 -1.19 13.90 -4.14
C THR A 48 -2.00 12.84 -3.40
N MET A 49 -3.24 12.56 -3.81
CA MET A 49 -4.08 11.54 -3.17
C MET A 49 -3.54 10.14 -3.42
N GLU A 50 -3.18 9.83 -4.66
CA GLU A 50 -2.56 8.56 -5.06
C GLU A 50 -1.24 8.32 -4.32
N LYS A 51 -0.39 9.34 -4.20
CA LYS A 51 0.87 9.25 -3.43
C LYS A 51 0.59 8.94 -1.96
N LYS A 52 -0.42 9.57 -1.35
CA LYS A 52 -0.82 9.27 0.04
C LYS A 52 -1.31 7.83 0.19
N ARG A 53 -2.15 7.34 -0.73
CA ARG A 53 -2.60 5.95 -0.78
C ARG A 53 -1.42 4.99 -0.91
N LEU A 54 -0.51 5.26 -1.83
CA LEU A 54 0.70 4.46 -2.03
C LEU A 54 1.56 4.40 -0.76
N LEU A 55 1.85 5.55 -0.14
CA LEU A 55 2.57 5.61 1.13
C LEU A 55 1.90 4.79 2.22
N PHE A 56 0.56 4.88 2.33
CA PHE A 56 -0.20 4.09 3.30
C PHE A 56 0.00 2.58 3.07
N LEU A 57 -0.12 2.12 1.82
CA LEU A 57 0.06 0.71 1.49
C LEU A 57 1.49 0.24 1.82
N LEU A 58 2.51 0.98 1.38
CA LEU A 58 3.92 0.66 1.64
C LEU A 58 4.22 0.56 3.15
N GLU A 59 3.80 1.57 3.92
CA GLU A 59 4.01 1.63 5.36
C GLU A 59 3.20 0.56 6.12
N LYS A 60 2.02 0.18 5.62
CA LYS A 60 1.20 -0.87 6.21
C LYS A 60 1.81 -2.25 5.99
N PHE A 61 2.14 -2.59 4.74
CA PHE A 61 2.57 -3.95 4.38
C PHE A 61 4.03 -4.23 4.72
N ARG A 62 4.91 -3.22 4.77
CA ARG A 62 6.27 -3.43 5.29
C ARG A 62 6.31 -3.89 6.75
N ARG A 63 5.22 -3.73 7.51
CA ARG A 63 5.13 -4.18 8.91
C ARG A 63 4.76 -5.66 9.03
N TYR A 64 4.35 -6.30 7.94
CA TYR A 64 4.03 -7.73 7.96
C TYR A 64 5.33 -8.53 8.10
N SER A 65 5.34 -9.41 9.11
CA SER A 65 6.54 -10.16 9.49
C SER A 65 6.96 -11.24 8.47
N CYS A 66 6.09 -11.58 7.52
CA CYS A 66 6.35 -12.56 6.46
C CYS A 66 7.34 -12.08 5.41
N SER A 67 7.47 -10.77 5.21
CA SER A 67 8.46 -10.19 4.28
C SER A 67 9.88 -10.28 4.86
N SER A 68 10.89 -10.42 4.01
CA SER A 68 12.30 -10.45 4.44
C SER A 68 12.75 -9.10 5.02
N VAL A 69 13.80 -9.09 5.85
CA VAL A 69 14.37 -7.84 6.40
C VAL A 69 14.77 -6.88 5.26
N THR A 70 15.44 -7.42 4.24
CA THR A 70 15.85 -6.67 3.04
C THR A 70 14.64 -6.06 2.34
N ARG A 71 13.57 -6.84 2.13
CA ARG A 71 12.37 -6.34 1.45
C ARG A 71 11.69 -5.23 2.24
N ARG A 72 11.55 -5.38 3.56
CA ARG A 72 11.01 -4.33 4.43
C ARG A 72 11.83 -3.04 4.37
N GLN A 73 13.16 -3.16 4.30
CA GLN A 73 14.05 -2.02 4.17
C GLN A 73 13.92 -1.34 2.81
N GLN A 74 13.80 -2.11 1.72
CA GLN A 74 13.53 -1.57 0.38
C GLN A 74 12.22 -0.76 0.36
N LEU A 75 11.13 -1.33 0.88
CA LEU A 75 9.84 -0.63 0.94
C LEU A 75 9.91 0.64 1.80
N LYS A 76 10.65 0.61 2.91
CA LYS A 76 10.87 1.77 3.77
C LYS A 76 11.63 2.87 3.04
N THR A 77 12.78 2.56 2.47
CA THR A 77 13.62 3.52 1.73
C THR A 77 12.86 4.10 0.54
N PHE A 78 12.05 3.27 -0.13
CA PHE A 78 11.19 3.73 -1.21
C PHE A 78 10.09 4.67 -0.70
N ALA A 79 9.40 4.34 0.40
CA ALA A 79 8.41 5.25 0.99
C ALA A 79 9.03 6.60 1.39
N GLU A 80 10.25 6.60 1.92
CA GLU A 80 11.00 7.82 2.29
C GLU A 80 11.37 8.69 1.07
N SER A 81 11.49 8.13 -0.13
CA SER A 81 11.76 8.90 -1.35
C SER A 81 10.52 9.56 -1.94
N ILE A 82 9.31 9.15 -1.54
CA ILE A 82 8.07 9.75 -2.01
C ILE A 82 7.86 11.10 -1.31
N ASN A 83 8.10 12.17 -2.05
CA ASN A 83 7.88 13.51 -1.54
C ASN A 83 6.40 13.88 -1.59
N ILE A 84 5.79 14.09 -0.42
CA ILE A 84 4.46 14.67 -0.29
C ILE A 84 4.53 15.82 0.70
N ALA A 85 4.02 16.98 0.29
CA ALA A 85 3.81 18.08 1.22
C ALA A 85 2.93 17.58 2.38
N GLN A 86 3.48 17.58 3.60
CA GLN A 86 2.74 17.19 4.79
C GLN A 86 1.57 18.15 4.97
N SER A 87 0.36 17.68 4.68
CA SER A 87 -0.85 18.40 5.02
C SER A 87 -1.12 18.13 6.50
N ASN A 88 -0.91 19.15 7.33
CA ASN A 88 -1.21 19.12 8.77
C ASN A 88 -2.72 19.06 9.07
N GLN A 89 -3.56 18.64 8.11
CA GLN A 89 -5.00 18.68 8.24
C GLN A 89 -5.59 17.27 8.14
N SER A 90 -6.02 16.76 9.28
CA SER A 90 -7.18 15.87 9.32
C SER A 90 -7.94 16.08 10.63
N LEU A 91 -8.62 17.22 10.73
CA LEU A 91 -9.55 17.53 11.83
C LEU A 91 -10.86 16.72 11.73
N LEU A 92 -11.06 15.93 10.67
CA LEU A 92 -12.33 15.26 10.35
C LEU A 92 -12.20 13.76 10.05
N ALA A 93 -11.03 13.14 10.21
CA ALA A 93 -10.92 11.70 10.02
C ALA A 93 -11.67 10.96 11.14
N SER A 94 -12.68 10.17 10.74
CA SER A 94 -13.41 9.26 11.63
C SER A 94 -12.45 8.41 12.48
N ASP A 95 -12.80 8.19 13.75
CA ASP A 95 -12.02 7.36 14.66
C ASP A 95 -11.77 5.94 14.14
N LEU A 96 -12.63 5.47 13.23
CA LEU A 96 -12.60 4.14 12.62
C LEU A 96 -11.53 3.95 11.53
N VAL A 97 -10.79 5.00 11.17
CA VAL A 97 -9.72 4.92 10.15
C VAL A 97 -8.38 4.52 10.78
N ASP A 98 -7.61 3.68 10.07
CA ASP A 98 -6.26 3.26 10.44
C ASP A 98 -5.38 4.48 10.83
N PRO A 99 -4.73 4.48 12.01
CA PRO A 99 -3.89 5.59 12.44
C PRO A 99 -2.79 5.99 11.44
N LEU A 100 -2.27 5.04 10.67
CA LEU A 100 -1.29 5.31 9.63
C LEU A 100 -1.92 6.08 8.46
N ALA A 101 -3.12 5.69 8.03
CA ALA A 101 -3.86 6.42 7.01
C ALA A 101 -4.17 7.85 7.48
N LYS A 102 -4.62 8.01 8.73
CA LYS A 102 -4.86 9.34 9.33
C LYS A 102 -3.62 10.22 9.33
N LYS A 103 -2.47 9.67 9.72
CA LYS A 103 -1.18 10.41 9.73
C LYS A 103 -0.79 10.92 8.34
N LEU A 104 -1.19 10.22 7.28
CA LEU A 104 -0.96 10.61 5.89
C LEU A 104 -2.06 11.54 5.33
N GLY A 105 -3.03 11.92 6.17
CA GLY A 105 -4.17 12.75 5.76
C GLY A 105 -5.15 12.02 4.86
N LEU A 106 -5.31 10.70 5.05
CA LEU A 106 -6.36 9.88 4.43
C LEU A 106 -7.54 9.70 5.39
N ASN A 107 -8.74 9.59 4.82
CA ASN A 107 -9.99 9.23 5.52
C ASN A 107 -10.51 7.84 5.09
N GLU A 108 -9.63 7.06 4.49
CA GLU A 108 -9.86 5.73 3.92
C GLU A 108 -8.69 4.81 4.23
N ASP A 109 -8.99 3.51 4.28
CA ASP A 109 -8.03 2.46 4.55
C ASP A 109 -8.57 1.13 3.97
N LEU A 110 -7.94 0.03 4.38
CA LEU A 110 -8.32 -1.34 3.99
C LEU A 110 -8.88 -2.15 5.16
N ASN A 111 -9.46 -1.51 6.19
CA ASN A 111 -9.91 -2.22 7.39
C ASN A 111 -11.04 -3.22 7.10
N HIS A 112 -11.90 -2.95 6.10
CA HIS A 112 -12.94 -3.89 5.67
C HIS A 112 -12.37 -5.18 5.08
N LEU A 113 -11.15 -5.17 4.54
CA LEU A 113 -10.45 -6.34 4.01
C LEU A 113 -9.49 -6.99 5.01
N LYS A 114 -9.44 -6.52 6.27
CA LYS A 114 -8.42 -6.94 7.24
C LYS A 114 -8.31 -8.46 7.38
N SER A 115 -9.43 -9.17 7.50
CA SER A 115 -9.45 -10.64 7.62
C SER A 115 -8.83 -11.33 6.41
N GLN A 116 -9.16 -10.86 5.20
CA GLN A 116 -8.62 -11.41 3.95
C GLN A 116 -7.13 -11.08 3.79
N LEU A 117 -6.71 -9.85 4.11
CA LEU A 117 -5.31 -9.43 4.03
C LEU A 117 -4.40 -10.21 5.00
N LEU A 118 -4.91 -10.60 6.17
CA LEU A 118 -4.16 -11.44 7.11
C LEU A 118 -3.86 -12.83 6.52
N THR A 119 -4.70 -13.34 5.60
CA THR A 119 -4.41 -14.62 4.91
C THR A 119 -3.18 -14.54 4.01
N LEU A 120 -2.79 -13.33 3.59
CA LEU A 120 -1.57 -13.10 2.82
C LEU A 120 -0.32 -13.10 3.69
N GLN A 121 -0.41 -13.07 5.02
CA GLN A 121 0.75 -13.06 5.93
C GLN A 121 1.32 -14.47 6.14
N THR A 122 1.89 -15.07 5.10
CA THR A 122 2.40 -16.44 5.11
C THR A 122 3.90 -16.47 4.89
N ARG A 123 4.64 -17.27 5.67
CA ARG A 123 6.10 -17.38 5.52
C ARG A 123 6.53 -18.16 4.27
N HIS A 124 5.64 -19.01 3.75
CA HIS A 124 5.86 -19.89 2.60
C HIS A 124 4.88 -19.56 1.47
N TYR A 125 4.72 -18.28 1.16
CA TYR A 125 3.87 -17.89 0.03
C TYR A 125 4.52 -18.38 -1.27
N HIS A 126 3.85 -19.32 -1.96
CA HIS A 126 4.23 -19.69 -3.31
C HIS A 126 3.43 -18.83 -4.28
N PHE A 127 4.16 -17.95 -4.98
CA PHE A 127 3.64 -17.27 -6.16
C PHE A 127 3.22 -18.36 -7.17
N GLN A 128 1.93 -18.50 -7.43
CA GLN A 128 1.42 -19.30 -8.55
C GLN A 128 1.36 -18.44 -9.81
#